data_AF-G8M384-F1
#
_entry.id   AF-G8M384-F1
#
_cell.length_a   1.000
_cell.length_b   1.000
_cell.length_c   1.000
_cell.angle_alpha   90.00
_cell.angle_beta   90.00
_cell.angle_gamma   90.00
#
_symmetry.space_group_name_H-M   'P 1'
#
loop_
_entity.id
_entity.type
_entity.pdbx_description
1 polymer ?
#
loop_
_entity_poly.entity_id
_entity_poly.type
_entity_poly.pdbx_seq_one_letter_code
_entity_poly.pdbx_strand_id
1 'polypeptide(L)'
;MVKRILFGFAVLLVVLLSVLNVNASSVANLGFVETDVNLLPDGNAIVSYTIRYNLVPGKTMLAFTMEGFDRITPIFDYDYCCVITDDNTSHKIDIINLGGGKYDIVNSNEQRLGGEYLTYKLRFVANMADALYLVRTTAEDGKELVAFIWAPVQWDEAMDHYTVTINYPLEYPEQTGTREEIEQFLLDNGFATEKWMNEKYLIDYRVALIEGIPRVQVLLHKDNPEAEFKFEIQQYINEDVFDQIPEYNAGDGYKEEHDIPQRNYRYNQGNENYRRENESSGRIALLVVLGALFLVTFMAVGKKHRSMAKAQTTKDEIEWARTDWEPPVLEIASFRKDGTIAENLDDLEVALLIGTPYKTILSAILSKLVDQGYLEEVSQNPIKVRRLDHNKSLSDLSVYERMMYDAAEDGEFSGKEIENILQKLVDNVQQKTWDCDIEATKKYYLEKMSKAYEERNTDSVKKEEIYEEDDNIGYWPYWYFYYTGVSYDRRREDFNRYEEVIPVNPGNTTFKSVLDSKSGKFAWHSACHDACHSACHDACHSACHSACHSACHSACHSACVSGGAR
;
A
#
# COMPACT_ATOMS: atom_id res chain seq x y z
N MET A 1 45.79 47.57 -8.83
CA MET A 1 44.76 47.25 -7.81
C MET A 1 43.68 46.32 -8.38
N VAL A 2 43.13 46.60 -9.57
CA VAL A 2 42.06 45.81 -10.24
C VAL A 2 42.39 44.31 -10.44
N LYS A 3 43.64 43.95 -10.75
CA LYS A 3 44.06 42.53 -10.94
C LYS A 3 44.05 41.67 -9.66
N ARG A 4 44.24 42.27 -8.49
CA ARG A 4 44.16 41.54 -7.20
C ARG A 4 42.70 41.33 -6.76
N ILE A 5 41.81 42.23 -7.18
CA ILE A 5 40.36 42.13 -6.93
C ILE A 5 39.74 41.02 -7.78
N LEU A 6 40.12 40.91 -9.07
CA LEU A 6 39.69 39.83 -9.96
C LEU A 6 40.17 38.44 -9.52
N PHE A 7 41.39 38.33 -8.98
CA PHE A 7 41.88 37.07 -8.40
C PHE A 7 41.14 36.71 -7.11
N GLY A 8 40.80 37.71 -6.28
CA GLY A 8 39.94 37.54 -5.12
C GLY A 8 38.54 37.04 -5.51
N PHE A 9 37.94 37.57 -6.57
CA PHE A 9 36.64 37.10 -7.08
C PHE A 9 36.69 35.69 -7.66
N ALA A 10 37.78 35.30 -8.32
CA ALA A 10 37.93 33.93 -8.84
C ALA A 10 38.13 32.90 -7.71
N VAL A 11 38.89 33.23 -6.67
CA VAL A 11 39.01 32.39 -5.47
C VAL A 11 37.69 32.35 -4.70
N LEU A 12 36.98 33.49 -4.59
CA LEU A 12 35.65 33.54 -3.99
C LEU A 12 34.65 32.70 -4.79
N LEU A 13 34.71 32.69 -6.13
CA LEU A 13 33.87 31.87 -7.00
C LEU A 13 34.16 30.37 -6.81
N VAL A 14 35.43 29.97 -6.67
CA VAL A 14 35.83 28.57 -6.43
C VAL A 14 35.43 28.12 -5.01
N VAL A 15 35.51 29.02 -4.03
CA VAL A 15 35.02 28.77 -2.67
C VAL A 15 33.49 28.73 -2.65
N LEU A 16 32.78 29.62 -3.37
CA LEU A 16 31.32 29.61 -3.53
C LEU A 16 30.80 28.39 -4.29
N LEU A 17 31.54 27.91 -5.30
CA LEU A 17 31.22 26.67 -6.03
C LEU A 17 31.36 25.42 -5.15
N SER A 18 32.18 25.47 -4.08
CA SER A 18 32.26 24.41 -3.07
C SER A 18 31.24 24.56 -1.94
N VAL A 19 30.43 25.64 -1.95
CA VAL A 19 29.23 25.81 -1.09
C VAL A 19 27.93 25.60 -1.87
N LEU A 20 27.98 25.20 -3.14
CA LEU A 20 26.84 24.51 -3.76
C LEU A 20 26.81 23.10 -3.18
N ASN A 21 26.37 23.01 -1.92
CA ASN A 21 25.83 21.76 -1.40
C ASN A 21 24.67 21.40 -2.34
N VAL A 22 24.91 20.43 -3.21
CA VAL A 22 23.86 19.48 -3.55
C VAL A 22 23.28 19.06 -2.20
N ASN A 23 21.97 19.13 -2.02
CA ASN A 23 21.25 18.60 -0.86
C ASN A 23 21.36 17.07 -0.84
N ALA A 24 22.57 16.53 -0.92
CA ALA A 24 22.88 15.14 -0.76
C ALA A 24 22.88 14.89 0.74
N SER A 25 21.93 14.08 1.20
CA SER A 25 21.92 13.66 2.59
C SER A 25 23.29 13.06 2.95
N SER A 26 23.83 13.46 4.10
CA SER A 26 25.15 12.99 4.57
C SER A 26 25.19 11.49 4.90
N VAL A 27 24.06 10.81 4.77
CA VAL A 27 23.81 9.42 5.14
C VAL A 27 23.54 8.55 3.92
N ALA A 28 22.66 8.98 3.01
CA ALA A 28 22.26 8.25 1.82
C ALA A 28 21.81 9.25 0.74
N ASN A 29 21.73 8.82 -0.51
CA ASN A 29 21.10 9.59 -1.59
C ASN A 29 19.94 8.79 -2.16
N LEU A 30 18.88 9.45 -2.59
CA LEU A 30 17.77 8.77 -3.25
C LEU A 30 18.23 8.21 -4.61
N GLY A 31 18.18 6.88 -4.75
CA GLY A 31 18.56 6.17 -5.96
C GLY A 31 17.43 6.18 -6.98
N PHE A 32 16.31 5.55 -6.65
CA PHE A 32 15.12 5.57 -7.50
C PHE A 32 13.84 5.37 -6.70
N VAL A 33 12.72 5.73 -7.32
CA VAL A 33 11.38 5.46 -6.81
C VAL A 33 10.52 4.83 -7.90
N GLU A 34 9.88 3.72 -7.57
CA GLU A 34 8.91 3.06 -8.43
C GLU A 34 7.59 2.93 -7.68
N THR A 35 6.49 3.32 -8.30
CA THR A 35 5.14 3.28 -7.72
C THR A 35 4.24 2.41 -8.58
N ASP A 36 3.68 1.36 -8.01
CA ASP A 36 2.68 0.52 -8.67
C ASP A 36 1.30 0.84 -8.11
N VAL A 37 0.36 1.17 -8.99
CA VAL A 37 -1.01 1.56 -8.68
C VAL A 37 -1.96 0.55 -9.29
N ASN A 38 -2.58 -0.27 -8.44
CA ASN A 38 -3.62 -1.20 -8.86
C ASN A 38 -4.98 -0.56 -8.60
N LEU A 39 -5.61 -0.03 -9.65
CA LEU A 39 -6.95 0.53 -9.58
C LEU A 39 -7.99 -0.61 -9.50
N LEU A 40 -8.95 -0.46 -8.60
CA LEU A 40 -10.04 -1.40 -8.38
C LEU A 40 -11.35 -0.82 -8.98
N PRO A 41 -12.31 -1.68 -9.38
CA PRO A 41 -13.55 -1.22 -10.01
C PRO A 41 -14.39 -0.26 -9.15
N ASP A 42 -14.24 -0.34 -7.82
CA ASP A 42 -14.98 0.45 -6.82
C ASP A 42 -14.40 1.84 -6.55
N GLY A 43 -13.30 2.19 -7.22
CA GLY A 43 -12.59 3.46 -7.03
C GLY A 43 -11.49 3.43 -5.97
N ASN A 44 -11.28 2.30 -5.28
CA ASN A 44 -10.10 2.10 -4.44
C ASN A 44 -8.85 1.82 -5.29
N ALA A 45 -7.68 2.00 -4.68
CA ALA A 45 -6.41 1.63 -5.27
C ALA A 45 -5.48 1.00 -4.24
N ILE A 46 -4.80 -0.08 -4.62
CA ILE A 46 -3.64 -0.60 -3.89
C ILE A 46 -2.39 0.06 -4.48
N VAL A 47 -1.70 0.86 -3.67
CA VAL A 47 -0.50 1.59 -4.07
C VAL A 47 0.72 0.99 -3.40
N SER A 48 1.72 0.62 -4.19
CA SER A 48 2.98 0.05 -3.69
C SER A 48 4.18 0.88 -4.13
N TYR A 49 4.96 1.38 -3.18
CA TYR A 49 6.21 2.07 -3.42
C TYR A 49 7.40 1.12 -3.27
N THR A 50 8.34 1.21 -4.20
CA THR A 50 9.71 0.69 -4.07
C THR A 50 10.66 1.88 -4.07
N ILE A 51 11.30 2.13 -2.94
CA ILE A 51 12.16 3.29 -2.74
C ILE A 51 13.56 2.78 -2.45
N ARG A 52 14.52 3.09 -3.31
CA ARG A 52 15.92 2.71 -3.09
C ARG A 52 16.74 3.92 -2.65
N TYR A 53 17.41 3.79 -1.52
CA TYR A 53 18.45 4.71 -1.07
C TYR A 53 19.84 4.11 -1.31
N ASN A 54 20.72 4.90 -1.92
CA ASN A 54 22.13 4.61 -2.11
C ASN A 54 22.90 5.16 -0.91
N LEU A 55 23.39 4.28 -0.02
CA LEU A 55 24.07 4.68 1.20
C LEU A 55 25.45 5.30 0.91
N VAL A 56 25.79 6.34 1.67
CA VAL A 56 27.16 6.87 1.66
C VAL A 56 28.07 5.83 2.34
N PRO A 57 29.23 5.46 1.76
CA PRO A 57 30.08 4.41 2.30
C PRO A 57 30.39 4.58 3.79
N GLY A 58 30.13 3.52 4.57
CA GLY A 58 30.34 3.49 6.02
C GLY A 58 29.28 4.21 6.87
N LYS A 59 28.21 4.71 6.25
CA LYS A 59 27.05 5.27 6.96
C LYS A 59 25.98 4.20 7.16
N THR A 60 25.09 4.50 8.10
CA THR A 60 23.89 3.71 8.39
C THR A 60 22.67 4.61 8.45
N MET A 61 21.55 4.11 7.96
CA MET A 61 20.26 4.78 7.95
C MET A 61 19.34 4.15 8.99
N LEU A 62 18.52 4.98 9.62
CA LEU A 62 17.55 4.58 10.64
C LEU A 62 16.12 4.74 10.14
N ALA A 63 15.84 5.91 9.55
CA ALA A 63 14.51 6.30 9.15
C ALA A 63 14.54 7.35 8.04
N PHE A 64 13.39 7.57 7.41
CA PHE A 64 13.08 8.73 6.59
C PHE A 64 11.60 9.08 6.76
N THR A 65 11.25 10.34 6.49
CA THR A 65 9.86 10.80 6.55
C THR A 65 9.26 10.83 5.16
N MET A 66 8.02 10.35 5.04
CA MET A 66 7.22 10.38 3.81
C MET A 66 6.00 11.29 4.03
N GLU A 67 5.78 12.23 3.12
CA GLU A 67 4.64 13.15 3.14
C GLU A 67 4.13 13.43 1.72
N GLY A 68 3.03 14.17 1.58
CA GLY A 68 2.49 14.51 0.27
C GLY A 68 1.42 13.55 -0.25
N PHE A 69 0.68 12.89 0.64
CA PHE A 69 -0.51 12.08 0.30
C PHE A 69 -1.73 12.95 -0.08
N ASP A 70 -1.65 14.27 0.09
CA ASP A 70 -2.69 15.25 -0.28
C ASP A 70 -4.09 14.87 0.25
N ARG A 71 -5.05 14.52 -0.61
CA ARG A 71 -6.43 14.16 -0.21
C ARG A 71 -6.59 12.67 0.16
N ILE A 72 -5.55 11.86 -0.02
CA ILE A 72 -5.56 10.44 0.32
C ILE A 72 -5.28 10.25 1.82
N THR A 73 -6.08 9.40 2.45
CA THR A 73 -5.76 8.83 3.76
C THR A 73 -5.27 7.39 3.57
N PRO A 74 -3.94 7.14 3.59
CA PRO A 74 -3.39 5.81 3.31
C PRO A 74 -3.68 4.83 4.45
N ILE A 75 -4.10 3.62 4.11
CA ILE A 75 -4.24 2.48 5.03
C ILE A 75 -3.12 1.49 4.70
N PHE A 76 -2.06 1.47 5.52
CA PHE A 76 -0.86 0.69 5.25
C PHE A 76 -1.06 -0.82 5.45
N ASP A 77 -0.38 -1.58 4.61
CA ASP A 77 -0.19 -3.02 4.76
C ASP A 77 1.12 -3.30 5.49
N TYR A 78 1.04 -3.40 6.81
CA TYR A 78 2.21 -3.58 7.66
C TYR A 78 2.94 -4.91 7.42
N ASP A 79 2.27 -5.93 6.89
CA ASP A 79 2.89 -7.24 6.62
C ASP A 79 3.73 -7.22 5.34
N TYR A 80 3.33 -6.40 4.35
CA TYR A 80 4.10 -6.18 3.13
C TYR A 80 5.23 -5.16 3.32
N CYS A 81 5.04 -4.21 4.25
CA CYS A 81 5.98 -3.11 4.48
C CYS A 81 7.29 -3.61 5.10
N CYS A 82 8.39 -3.44 4.38
CA CYS A 82 9.72 -3.89 4.83
C CYS A 82 10.86 -3.07 4.21
N VAL A 83 12.07 -3.26 4.74
CA VAL A 83 13.32 -2.79 4.15
C VAL A 83 14.20 -3.98 3.80
N ILE A 84 14.78 -3.96 2.60
CA ILE A 84 15.64 -5.01 2.07
C ILE A 84 17.06 -4.47 1.94
N THR A 85 18.02 -5.19 2.52
CA THR A 85 19.47 -4.89 2.47
C THR A 85 20.16 -5.56 1.27
N ASP A 86 21.43 -5.24 1.02
CA ASP A 86 22.20 -5.73 -0.15
C ASP A 86 22.26 -7.25 -0.30
N ASP A 87 22.20 -7.97 0.82
CA ASP A 87 22.21 -9.43 0.90
C ASP A 87 20.82 -10.05 0.68
N ASN A 88 19.83 -9.24 0.27
CA ASN A 88 18.42 -9.58 0.14
C ASN A 88 17.75 -10.00 1.45
N THR A 89 18.33 -9.64 2.60
CA THR A 89 17.67 -9.85 3.89
C THR A 89 16.57 -8.81 4.08
N SER A 90 15.36 -9.27 4.40
CA SER A 90 14.22 -8.41 4.72
C SER A 90 14.16 -8.12 6.23
N HIS A 91 13.97 -6.86 6.57
CA HIS A 91 13.78 -6.37 7.93
C HIS A 91 12.45 -5.64 8.05
N LYS A 92 11.83 -5.75 9.22
CA LYS A 92 10.60 -5.03 9.54
C LYS A 92 10.86 -3.53 9.65
N ILE A 93 9.83 -2.76 9.33
CA ILE A 93 9.78 -1.31 9.53
C ILE A 93 8.55 -0.93 10.33
N ASP A 94 8.68 0.10 11.14
CA ASP A 94 7.60 0.73 11.89
C ASP A 94 7.18 2.00 11.13
N ILE A 95 5.89 2.13 10.81
CA ILE A 95 5.32 3.30 10.13
C ILE A 95 4.56 4.13 11.17
N ILE A 96 5.11 5.28 11.52
CA ILE A 96 4.60 6.13 12.60
C ILE A 96 3.86 7.32 12.00
N ASN A 97 2.56 7.44 12.25
CA ASN A 97 1.79 8.61 11.84
C ASN A 97 2.15 9.82 12.72
N LEU A 98 2.75 10.85 12.11
CA LEU A 98 3.14 12.09 12.78
C LEU A 98 2.02 13.15 12.78
N GLY A 99 0.89 12.86 12.14
CA GLY A 99 -0.20 13.80 11.90
C GLY A 99 0.02 14.67 10.66
N GLY A 100 -1.07 15.28 10.17
CA GLY A 100 -1.02 16.19 9.01
C GLY A 100 -0.57 15.54 7.70
N GLY A 101 -0.82 14.24 7.52
CA GLY A 101 -0.42 13.50 6.31
C GLY A 101 1.07 13.14 6.24
N LYS A 102 1.79 13.20 7.37
CA LYS A 102 3.21 12.85 7.47
C LYS A 102 3.39 11.54 8.20
N TYR A 103 4.27 10.69 7.68
CA TYR A 103 4.59 9.37 8.24
C TYR A 103 6.09 9.22 8.36
N ASP A 104 6.56 8.77 9.53
CA ASP A 104 7.95 8.37 9.72
C ASP A 104 8.10 6.88 9.41
N ILE A 105 9.03 6.54 8.54
CA ILE A 105 9.35 5.17 8.15
C ILE A 105 10.64 4.78 8.85
N VAL A 106 10.54 3.97 9.90
CA VAL A 106 11.64 3.67 10.81
C VAL A 106 11.98 2.18 10.75
N ASN A 107 13.25 1.81 10.70
CA ASN A 107 13.64 0.41 10.83
C ASN A 107 13.28 -0.10 12.24
N SER A 108 12.55 -1.22 12.32
CA SER A 108 12.04 -1.72 13.59
C SER A 108 13.15 -1.97 14.62
N ASN A 109 12.81 -1.82 15.91
CA ASN A 109 13.76 -1.87 17.03
C ASN A 109 14.85 -0.78 16.97
N GLU A 110 14.56 0.33 16.29
CA GLU A 110 15.49 1.45 16.08
C GLU A 110 16.83 1.01 15.45
N GLN A 111 16.79 -0.02 14.61
CA GLN A 111 17.98 -0.60 14.02
C GLN A 111 18.57 0.33 12.95
N ARG A 112 19.86 0.64 13.08
CA ARG A 112 20.62 1.33 12.04
C ARG A 112 21.16 0.32 11.02
N LEU A 113 20.63 0.35 9.81
CA LEU A 113 21.03 -0.52 8.70
C LEU A 113 22.08 0.17 7.82
N GLY A 114 23.09 -0.59 7.41
CA GLY A 114 24.16 -0.15 6.52
C GLY A 114 24.25 -1.05 5.29
N GLY A 115 25.16 -0.73 4.39
CA GLY A 115 25.27 -1.38 3.09
C GLY A 115 25.66 -0.42 1.98
N GLU A 116 25.52 -0.86 0.74
CA GLU A 116 25.55 -0.05 -0.47
C GLU A 116 24.15 0.53 -0.74
N TYR A 117 23.10 -0.27 -0.54
CA TYR A 117 21.72 0.10 -0.81
C TYR A 117 20.76 -0.34 0.31
N LEU A 118 19.70 0.43 0.50
CA LEU A 118 18.51 0.02 1.23
C LEU A 118 17.29 0.19 0.33
N THR A 119 16.52 -0.88 0.13
CA THR A 119 15.30 -0.84 -0.68
C THR A 119 14.09 -1.00 0.21
N TYR A 120 13.32 0.08 0.39
CA TYR A 120 12.08 0.07 1.15
C TYR A 120 10.91 -0.30 0.23
N LYS A 121 10.07 -1.22 0.71
CA LYS A 121 8.82 -1.62 0.09
C LYS A 121 7.71 -1.12 1.00
N LEU A 122 6.86 -0.22 0.50
CA LEU A 122 5.68 0.28 1.22
C LEU A 122 4.43 -0.05 0.41
N ARG A 123 3.36 -0.49 1.06
CA ARG A 123 2.07 -0.73 0.41
C ARG A 123 0.95 -0.16 1.26
N PHE A 124 -0.02 0.47 0.61
CA PHE A 124 -1.24 0.94 1.26
C PHE A 124 -2.43 0.89 0.31
N VAL A 125 -3.64 0.93 0.88
CA VAL A 125 -4.88 1.16 0.14
C VAL A 125 -5.31 2.61 0.33
N ALA A 126 -5.91 3.18 -0.72
CA ALA A 126 -6.52 4.49 -0.70
C ALA A 126 -7.80 4.50 -1.55
N ASN A 127 -8.83 5.23 -1.11
CA ASN A 127 -9.99 5.51 -1.94
C ASN A 127 -9.69 6.68 -2.88
N MET A 128 -9.45 6.40 -4.16
CA MET A 128 -9.11 7.41 -5.17
C MET A 128 -10.35 8.17 -5.64
N ALA A 129 -11.53 7.55 -5.61
CA ALA A 129 -12.79 8.22 -5.94
C ALA A 129 -13.19 9.24 -4.86
N ASP A 130 -13.19 8.85 -3.59
CA ASP A 130 -13.48 9.76 -2.46
C ASP A 130 -12.44 10.90 -2.38
N ALA A 131 -11.18 10.62 -2.71
CA ALA A 131 -10.11 11.62 -2.80
C ALA A 131 -10.19 12.50 -4.06
N LEU A 132 -11.22 12.33 -4.90
CA LEU A 132 -11.45 13.07 -6.15
C LEU A 132 -10.29 12.97 -7.15
N TYR A 133 -9.62 11.82 -7.18
CA TYR A 133 -8.58 11.47 -8.15
C TYR A 133 -9.08 10.49 -9.22
N LEU A 134 -10.22 9.82 -9.00
CA LEU A 134 -11.02 9.18 -10.05
C LEU A 134 -12.34 9.94 -10.18
N VAL A 135 -12.51 10.67 -11.29
CA VAL A 135 -13.63 11.60 -11.47
C VAL A 135 -14.32 11.32 -12.80
N ARG A 136 -15.66 11.19 -12.78
CA ARG A 136 -16.47 11.07 -14.00
C ARG A 136 -16.43 12.36 -14.81
N THR A 137 -16.30 12.24 -16.12
CA THR A 137 -16.29 13.36 -17.06
C THR A 137 -16.86 12.92 -18.40
N THR A 138 -17.28 13.86 -19.23
CA THR A 138 -17.85 13.57 -20.55
C THR A 138 -16.96 14.18 -21.62
N ALA A 139 -16.57 13.39 -22.62
CA ALA A 139 -15.82 13.86 -23.78
C ALA A 139 -16.68 14.78 -24.68
N GLU A 140 -16.03 15.57 -25.55
CA GLU A 140 -16.74 16.46 -26.49
C GLU A 140 -17.68 15.71 -27.45
N ASP A 141 -17.39 14.43 -27.73
CA ASP A 141 -18.21 13.55 -28.56
C ASP A 141 -19.38 12.88 -27.79
N GLY A 142 -19.53 13.19 -26.50
CA GLY A 142 -20.61 12.71 -25.64
C GLY A 142 -20.33 11.37 -24.97
N LYS A 143 -19.11 10.83 -25.04
CA LYS A 143 -18.73 9.60 -24.32
C LYS A 143 -18.49 9.89 -22.84
N GLU A 144 -19.05 9.05 -21.99
CA GLU A 144 -18.78 9.09 -20.55
C GLU A 144 -17.45 8.39 -20.24
N LEU A 145 -16.60 9.08 -19.49
CA LEU A 145 -15.25 8.70 -19.16
C LEU A 145 -15.01 8.85 -17.65
N VAL A 146 -14.00 8.16 -17.14
CA VAL A 146 -13.40 8.42 -15.83
C VAL A 146 -11.99 8.95 -16.04
N ALA A 147 -11.72 10.11 -15.45
CA ALA A 147 -10.40 10.72 -15.41
C ALA A 147 -9.66 10.27 -14.14
N PHE A 148 -8.49 9.65 -14.30
CA PHE A 148 -7.51 9.43 -13.25
C PHE A 148 -6.53 10.60 -13.21
N ILE A 149 -6.69 11.46 -12.20
CA ILE A 149 -5.92 12.70 -12.02
C ILE A 149 -5.16 12.59 -10.71
N TRP A 150 -3.87 12.26 -10.74
CA TRP A 150 -3.11 12.02 -9.51
C TRP A 150 -1.62 12.36 -9.67
N ALA A 151 -0.91 12.51 -8.56
CA ALA A 151 0.54 12.55 -8.54
C ALA A 151 1.05 11.79 -7.30
N PRO A 152 1.99 10.85 -7.45
CA PRO A 152 2.64 10.24 -6.30
C PRO A 152 3.51 11.26 -5.56
N VAL A 153 3.96 10.87 -4.35
CA VAL A 153 4.79 11.68 -3.44
C VAL A 153 5.96 12.37 -4.16
N GLN A 154 6.19 13.63 -3.82
CA GLN A 154 7.36 14.40 -4.24
C GLN A 154 8.51 14.16 -3.27
N TRP A 155 9.72 14.08 -3.80
CA TRP A 155 10.92 13.77 -3.02
C TRP A 155 11.84 14.99 -2.99
N ASP A 156 12.45 15.27 -1.84
CA ASP A 156 13.34 16.42 -1.61
C ASP A 156 14.73 16.26 -2.25
N GLU A 157 15.04 15.06 -2.75
CA GLU A 157 16.26 14.73 -3.47
C GLU A 157 15.98 14.39 -4.93
N ALA A 158 16.93 14.73 -5.81
CA ALA A 158 16.97 14.21 -7.17
C ALA A 158 17.30 12.70 -7.15
N MET A 159 16.89 11.97 -8.18
CA MET A 159 17.07 10.51 -8.26
C MET A 159 17.40 10.07 -9.69
N ASP A 160 17.84 8.83 -9.87
CA ASP A 160 18.18 8.25 -11.17
C ASP A 160 16.93 8.11 -12.05
N HIS A 161 15.83 7.62 -11.49
CA HIS A 161 14.54 7.54 -12.16
C HIS A 161 13.34 7.54 -11.21
N TYR A 162 12.21 7.98 -11.76
CA TYR A 162 10.89 7.83 -11.14
C TYR A 162 9.95 7.12 -12.13
N THR A 163 9.39 5.98 -11.73
CA THR A 163 8.44 5.21 -12.55
C THR A 163 7.10 5.07 -11.84
N VAL A 164 6.01 5.20 -12.58
CA VAL A 164 4.66 4.87 -12.11
C VAL A 164 4.02 3.86 -13.06
N THR A 165 3.57 2.72 -12.54
CA THR A 165 2.74 1.75 -13.27
C THR A 165 1.31 1.85 -12.79
N ILE A 166 0.37 1.96 -13.72
CA ILE A 166 -1.08 2.03 -13.45
C ILE A 166 -1.73 0.81 -14.08
N ASN A 167 -2.27 -0.07 -13.25
CA ASN A 167 -3.01 -1.24 -13.66
C ASN A 167 -4.51 -0.94 -13.56
N TYR A 168 -5.18 -0.88 -14.70
CA TYR A 168 -6.61 -0.61 -14.75
C TYR A 168 -7.42 -1.88 -14.44
N PRO A 169 -8.64 -1.76 -13.87
CA PRO A 169 -9.56 -2.88 -13.70
C PRO A 169 -10.19 -3.33 -15.03
N LEU A 170 -9.38 -3.41 -16.08
CA LEU A 170 -9.76 -3.81 -17.43
C LEU A 170 -8.95 -5.07 -17.80
N GLU A 171 -9.67 -6.19 -17.92
CA GLU A 171 -9.08 -7.49 -18.26
C GLU A 171 -8.67 -7.54 -19.73
N TYR A 172 -7.42 -7.93 -19.98
CA TYR A 172 -6.92 -8.14 -21.34
C TYR A 172 -7.19 -9.59 -21.76
N PRO A 173 -7.65 -9.87 -23.00
CA PRO A 173 -8.08 -11.22 -23.39
C PRO A 173 -6.99 -12.31 -23.34
N GLU A 174 -5.72 -11.91 -23.42
CA GLU A 174 -4.58 -12.81 -23.43
C GLU A 174 -3.65 -12.54 -22.22
N GLN A 175 -2.74 -13.47 -21.89
CA GLN A 175 -1.79 -13.24 -20.79
C GLN A 175 -0.65 -12.28 -21.17
N THR A 176 -0.42 -12.09 -22.47
CA THR A 176 0.62 -11.24 -23.04
C THR A 176 0.11 -10.65 -24.35
N GLY A 177 0.68 -9.53 -24.77
CA GLY A 177 0.41 -8.93 -26.09
C GLY A 177 1.58 -8.07 -26.52
N THR A 178 1.63 -7.71 -27.80
CA THR A 178 2.56 -6.67 -28.26
C THR A 178 2.11 -5.30 -27.74
N ARG A 179 3.06 -4.36 -27.64
CA ARG A 179 2.77 -2.98 -27.21
C ARG A 179 1.65 -2.36 -28.04
N GLU A 180 1.67 -2.55 -29.37
CA GLU A 180 0.70 -1.96 -30.29
C GLU A 180 -0.70 -2.58 -30.14
N GLU A 181 -0.81 -3.88 -29.88
CA GLU A 181 -2.09 -4.55 -29.63
C GLU A 181 -2.72 -4.05 -28.32
N ILE A 182 -1.91 -3.90 -27.28
CA ILE A 182 -2.36 -3.42 -25.97
C ILE A 182 -2.76 -1.95 -26.04
N GLU A 183 -1.97 -1.13 -26.74
CA GLU A 183 -2.30 0.28 -27.01
C GLU A 183 -3.63 0.38 -27.77
N GLN A 184 -3.83 -0.41 -28.82
CA GLN A 184 -5.09 -0.42 -29.56
C GLN A 184 -6.26 -0.85 -28.68
N PHE A 185 -6.09 -1.88 -27.85
CA PHE A 185 -7.12 -2.33 -26.92
C PHE A 185 -7.48 -1.26 -25.88
N LEU A 186 -6.49 -0.53 -25.35
CA LEU A 186 -6.72 0.62 -24.48
C LEU A 186 -7.53 1.71 -25.22
N LEU A 187 -7.14 2.07 -26.45
CA LEU A 187 -7.84 3.07 -27.27
C LEU A 187 -9.28 2.66 -27.58
N ASP A 188 -9.53 1.38 -27.87
CA ASP A 188 -10.87 0.83 -28.11
C ASP A 188 -11.77 0.93 -26.86
N ASN A 189 -11.16 0.95 -25.67
CA ASN A 189 -11.82 1.18 -24.37
C ASN A 189 -11.74 2.65 -23.90
N GLY A 190 -11.58 3.58 -24.84
CA GLY A 190 -11.65 5.02 -24.58
C GLY A 190 -10.45 5.59 -23.82
N PHE A 191 -9.33 4.87 -23.78
CA PHE A 191 -8.13 5.35 -23.13
C PHE A 191 -7.57 6.59 -23.83
N ALA A 192 -7.23 7.61 -23.04
CA ALA A 192 -6.54 8.80 -23.54
C ALA A 192 -5.60 9.38 -22.48
N THR A 193 -4.60 10.12 -22.94
CA THR A 193 -3.66 10.85 -22.08
C THR A 193 -3.53 12.29 -22.54
N GLU A 194 -3.16 13.18 -21.63
CA GLU A 194 -2.87 14.57 -21.99
C GLU A 194 -1.62 14.70 -22.88
N LYS A 195 -1.60 15.68 -23.79
CA LYS A 195 -0.46 15.89 -24.70
C LYS A 195 0.84 16.14 -23.94
N TRP A 196 0.78 16.92 -22.86
CA TRP A 196 1.94 17.25 -22.04
C TRP A 196 2.53 16.00 -21.35
N MET A 197 1.73 14.97 -21.08
CA MET A 197 2.26 13.71 -20.52
C MET A 197 3.17 13.00 -21.52
N ASN A 198 2.72 12.92 -22.77
CA ASN A 198 3.48 12.30 -23.87
C ASN A 198 4.78 13.06 -24.18
N GLU A 199 4.82 14.36 -23.92
CA GLU A 199 6.02 15.19 -24.08
C GLU A 199 6.97 15.06 -22.87
N LYS A 200 6.44 14.83 -21.67
CA LYS A 200 7.21 14.86 -20.41
C LYS A 200 7.73 13.49 -19.98
N TYR A 201 7.03 12.41 -20.34
CA TYR A 201 7.27 11.04 -19.88
C TYR A 201 7.54 10.06 -21.02
N LEU A 202 8.32 9.02 -20.72
CA LEU A 202 8.35 7.82 -21.54
C LEU A 202 7.16 6.94 -21.15
N ILE A 203 6.30 6.61 -22.11
CA ILE A 203 5.06 5.86 -21.87
C ILE A 203 5.12 4.52 -22.59
N ASP A 204 4.78 3.46 -21.88
CA ASP A 204 4.69 2.10 -22.41
C ASP A 204 3.38 1.42 -21.99
N TYR A 205 2.93 0.46 -22.80
CA TYR A 205 1.65 -0.24 -22.61
C TYR A 205 1.90 -1.74 -22.54
N ARG A 206 1.45 -2.36 -21.46
CA ARG A 206 1.79 -3.74 -21.09
C ARG A 206 0.57 -4.49 -20.56
N VAL A 207 0.73 -5.79 -20.38
CA VAL A 207 -0.18 -6.62 -19.59
C VAL A 207 0.56 -7.06 -18.35
N ALA A 208 -0.06 -6.89 -17.20
CA ALA A 208 0.42 -7.39 -15.92
C ALA A 208 -0.54 -8.47 -15.41
N LEU A 209 0.02 -9.61 -14.99
CA LEU A 209 -0.75 -10.67 -14.38
C LEU A 209 -0.94 -10.35 -12.89
N ILE A 210 -2.10 -9.84 -12.52
CA ILE A 210 -2.43 -9.45 -11.15
C ILE A 210 -3.42 -10.45 -10.61
N GLU A 211 -2.97 -11.24 -9.64
CA GLU A 211 -3.75 -12.34 -9.06
C GLU A 211 -4.28 -13.35 -10.11
N GLY A 212 -3.49 -13.60 -11.14
CA GLY A 212 -3.87 -14.51 -12.24
C GLY A 212 -4.79 -13.88 -13.28
N ILE A 213 -5.21 -12.63 -13.10
CA ILE A 213 -6.03 -11.89 -14.07
C ILE A 213 -5.09 -11.00 -14.90
N PRO A 214 -5.03 -11.19 -16.23
CA PRO A 214 -4.27 -10.29 -17.10
C PRO A 214 -4.95 -8.93 -17.16
N ARG A 215 -4.30 -7.90 -16.63
CA ARG A 215 -4.81 -6.52 -16.66
C ARG A 215 -3.92 -5.64 -17.52
N VAL A 216 -4.54 -4.71 -18.22
CA VAL A 216 -3.78 -3.68 -18.94
C VAL A 216 -3.06 -2.77 -17.95
N GLN A 217 -1.80 -2.49 -18.28
CA GLN A 217 -0.89 -1.67 -17.50
C GLN A 217 -0.37 -0.52 -18.35
N VAL A 218 -0.45 0.70 -17.81
CA VAL A 218 0.20 1.88 -18.37
C VAL A 218 1.43 2.18 -17.53
N LEU A 219 2.60 2.17 -18.14
CA LEU A 219 3.86 2.52 -17.49
C LEU A 219 4.27 3.92 -17.89
N LEU A 220 4.51 4.78 -16.90
CA LEU A 220 5.03 6.13 -17.04
C LEU A 220 6.41 6.20 -16.42
N HIS A 221 7.40 6.68 -17.16
CA HIS A 221 8.78 6.75 -16.69
C HIS A 221 9.40 8.11 -16.93
N LYS A 222 10.18 8.56 -15.94
CA LYS A 222 10.99 9.77 -16.00
C LYS A 222 12.43 9.49 -15.59
N ASP A 223 13.34 9.67 -16.53
CA ASP A 223 14.78 9.69 -16.26
C ASP A 223 15.21 10.97 -15.53
N ASN A 224 16.09 10.80 -14.54
CA ASN A 224 16.79 11.85 -13.81
C ASN A 224 15.90 13.04 -13.39
N PRO A 225 14.77 12.82 -12.70
CA PRO A 225 13.95 13.92 -12.22
C PRO A 225 14.71 14.74 -11.18
N GLU A 226 14.50 16.05 -11.21
CA GLU A 226 15.05 16.98 -10.23
C GLU A 226 14.41 16.80 -8.85
N ALA A 227 15.02 17.40 -7.82
CA ALA A 227 14.42 17.47 -6.50
C ALA A 227 13.05 18.18 -6.58
N GLU A 228 12.10 17.74 -5.76
CA GLU A 228 10.71 18.18 -5.72
C GLU A 228 9.97 18.01 -7.06
N PHE A 229 10.39 17.05 -7.89
CA PHE A 229 9.71 16.79 -9.16
C PHE A 229 8.28 16.29 -8.95
N LYS A 230 7.31 17.06 -9.45
CA LYS A 230 5.90 16.69 -9.46
C LYS A 230 5.57 15.76 -10.64
N PHE A 231 5.32 14.49 -10.32
CA PHE A 231 4.95 13.45 -11.29
C PHE A 231 3.44 13.46 -11.57
N GLU A 232 2.97 14.48 -12.28
CA GLU A 232 1.54 14.63 -12.59
C GLU A 232 1.05 13.57 -13.59
N ILE A 233 -0.14 13.03 -13.33
CA ILE A 233 -0.81 12.01 -14.14
C ILE A 233 -2.24 12.48 -14.41
N GLN A 234 -2.63 12.44 -15.68
CA GLN A 234 -4.00 12.72 -16.12
C GLN A 234 -4.34 11.81 -17.30
N GLN A 235 -5.04 10.73 -16.99
CA GLN A 235 -5.42 9.69 -17.94
C GLN A 235 -6.94 9.53 -17.93
N TYR A 236 -7.51 9.14 -19.05
CA TYR A 236 -8.94 8.92 -19.21
C TYR A 236 -9.17 7.51 -19.69
N ILE A 237 -10.32 6.93 -19.33
CA ILE A 237 -10.79 5.64 -19.86
C ILE A 237 -12.32 5.63 -19.80
N ASN A 238 -12.97 4.73 -20.54
CA ASN A 238 -14.43 4.60 -20.47
C ASN A 238 -14.92 4.35 -19.03
N GLU A 239 -16.08 4.90 -18.70
CA GLU A 239 -16.67 4.77 -17.36
C GLU A 239 -17.00 3.33 -16.97
N ASP A 240 -17.31 2.46 -17.93
CA ASP A 240 -17.65 1.05 -17.71
C ASP A 240 -16.49 0.22 -17.13
N VAL A 241 -15.25 0.71 -17.24
CA VAL A 241 -14.09 0.12 -16.54
C VAL A 241 -14.21 0.25 -15.02
N PHE A 242 -14.98 1.23 -14.52
CA PHE A 242 -15.20 1.51 -13.11
C PHE A 242 -16.68 1.38 -12.73
N ASP A 243 -17.24 0.20 -12.94
CA ASP A 243 -18.66 -0.12 -12.77
C ASP A 243 -19.19 -0.06 -11.32
N GLN A 244 -18.31 0.04 -10.33
CA GLN A 244 -18.64 0.01 -8.90
C GLN A 244 -18.35 1.32 -8.16
N ILE A 245 -17.92 2.38 -8.87
CA ILE A 245 -17.81 3.71 -8.26
C ILE A 245 -19.22 4.19 -7.89
N PRO A 246 -19.49 4.56 -6.62
CA PRO A 246 -20.79 5.08 -6.22
C PRO A 246 -21.19 6.30 -7.05
N GLU A 247 -22.47 6.39 -7.42
CA GLU A 247 -23.04 7.64 -7.95
C GLU A 247 -23.03 8.71 -6.85
N TYR A 248 -21.90 9.41 -6.72
CA TYR A 248 -21.93 10.70 -6.05
C TYR A 248 -22.75 11.64 -6.93
N ASN A 249 -23.87 12.13 -6.40
CA ASN A 249 -24.60 13.25 -6.99
C ASN A 249 -23.58 14.32 -7.34
N ALA A 250 -23.38 14.56 -8.64
CA ALA A 250 -22.63 15.67 -9.16
C ALA A 250 -23.36 16.96 -8.74
N GLY A 251 -23.13 17.38 -7.50
CA GLY A 251 -23.51 18.68 -7.00
C GLY A 251 -22.71 19.72 -7.77
N ASP A 252 -23.40 20.42 -8.66
CA ASP A 252 -23.05 21.67 -9.34
C ASP A 252 -21.55 21.91 -9.59
N GLY A 253 -21.17 21.82 -10.86
CA GLY A 253 -19.81 21.96 -11.36
C GLY A 253 -18.98 23.04 -10.64
N TYR A 254 -18.00 22.57 -9.87
CA TYR A 254 -16.87 23.38 -9.45
C TYR A 254 -15.93 23.53 -10.65
N LYS A 255 -16.11 24.63 -11.39
CA LYS A 255 -15.04 25.16 -12.24
C LYS A 255 -13.96 25.72 -11.33
N GLU A 256 -12.84 25.03 -11.21
CA GLU A 256 -11.63 25.60 -10.65
C GLU A 256 -11.05 26.59 -11.69
N GLU A 257 -11.42 27.86 -11.54
CA GLU A 257 -10.83 28.98 -12.27
C GLU A 257 -9.48 29.29 -11.62
N HIS A 258 -8.38 28.91 -12.30
CA HIS A 258 -7.03 29.26 -11.88
C HIS A 258 -6.81 30.78 -12.00
N ASP A 259 -7.15 31.52 -10.95
CA ASP A 259 -6.81 32.93 -10.80
C ASP A 259 -5.41 33.05 -10.17
N ILE A 260 -4.40 33.28 -11.02
CA ILE A 260 -3.02 33.52 -10.61
C ILE A 260 -2.92 34.93 -10.00
N PRO A 261 -2.56 35.11 -8.71
CA PRO A 261 -2.37 36.46 -8.18
C PRO A 261 -1.05 37.05 -8.69
N GLN A 262 -1.12 37.88 -9.73
CA GLN A 262 -0.02 38.75 -10.14
C GLN A 262 0.28 39.78 -9.03
N ARG A 263 1.29 39.51 -8.20
CA ARG A 263 1.91 40.55 -7.36
C ARG A 263 2.93 41.35 -8.17
N ASN A 264 2.48 42.54 -8.57
CA ASN A 264 3.29 43.62 -9.09
C ASN A 264 4.38 44.06 -8.10
N TYR A 265 5.65 43.91 -8.47
CA TYR A 265 6.72 44.80 -8.01
C TYR A 265 7.25 45.61 -9.20
N ARG A 266 6.79 46.85 -9.25
CA ARG A 266 7.31 47.92 -10.11
C ARG A 266 8.45 48.59 -9.36
N TYR A 267 9.64 48.72 -9.95
CA TYR A 267 10.37 50.01 -9.92
C TYR A 267 11.52 50.09 -10.95
N ASN A 268 11.41 51.16 -11.74
CA ASN A 268 12.40 52.03 -12.38
C ASN A 268 13.55 51.52 -13.26
N GLN A 269 13.29 51.76 -14.54
CA GLN A 269 14.19 52.29 -15.56
C GLN A 269 15.05 53.48 -15.08
N GLY A 270 16.36 53.35 -15.22
CA GLY A 270 17.34 54.44 -15.12
C GLY A 270 18.25 54.41 -16.34
N ASN A 271 18.15 55.45 -17.15
CA ASN A 271 18.97 55.79 -18.32
C ASN A 271 20.41 56.08 -17.90
N GLU A 272 21.44 55.66 -18.64
CA GLU A 272 22.63 56.49 -18.99
C GLU A 272 23.41 55.87 -20.17
N ASN A 273 23.69 56.71 -21.17
CA ASN A 273 24.63 56.47 -22.26
C ASN A 273 26.07 56.72 -21.78
N TYR A 274 27.07 55.96 -22.28
CA TYR A 274 28.11 56.48 -23.19
C TYR A 274 29.26 55.48 -23.44
N ARG A 275 29.75 55.56 -24.68
CA ARG A 275 31.14 55.41 -25.15
C ARG A 275 31.68 54.02 -25.49
N ARG A 276 31.72 53.82 -26.81
CA ARG A 276 32.45 52.81 -27.57
C ARG A 276 33.92 53.25 -27.69
N GLU A 277 34.85 52.39 -27.27
CA GLU A 277 36.24 52.41 -27.72
C GLU A 277 36.73 50.98 -27.96
N ASN A 278 37.55 50.85 -28.99
CA ASN A 278 37.91 49.63 -29.70
C ASN A 278 39.34 49.25 -29.29
N GLU A 279 39.62 47.99 -28.94
CA GLU A 279 40.98 47.46 -29.15
C GLU A 279 41.02 45.92 -29.13
N SER A 280 41.40 45.36 -30.28
CA SER A 280 41.62 43.95 -30.53
C SER A 280 43.07 43.59 -30.24
N SER A 281 43.34 42.83 -29.18
CA SER A 281 44.57 42.01 -29.02
C SER A 281 44.52 41.01 -27.84
N GLY A 282 43.34 40.46 -27.52
CA GLY A 282 43.19 39.39 -26.50
C GLY A 282 42.52 38.10 -27.01
N ARG A 283 41.98 38.12 -28.24
CA ARG A 283 41.12 37.05 -28.77
C ARG A 283 41.90 35.84 -29.33
N ILE A 284 43.18 36.01 -29.66
CA ILE A 284 43.99 34.92 -30.24
C ILE A 284 44.50 33.96 -29.15
N ALA A 285 44.89 34.47 -27.98
CA ALA A 285 45.33 33.62 -26.86
C ALA A 285 44.18 32.78 -26.28
N LEU A 286 42.96 33.33 -26.25
CA LEU A 286 41.76 32.63 -25.78
C LEU A 286 41.35 31.47 -26.72
N LEU A 287 41.45 31.66 -28.03
CA LEU A 287 41.13 30.62 -29.02
C LEU A 287 42.13 29.46 -28.99
N VAL A 288 43.41 29.72 -28.69
CA VAL A 288 44.42 28.66 -28.55
C VAL A 288 44.14 27.79 -27.32
N VAL A 289 43.75 28.40 -26.19
CA VAL A 289 43.43 27.66 -24.96
C VAL A 289 42.12 26.87 -25.10
N LEU A 290 41.10 27.45 -25.73
CA LEU A 290 39.83 26.75 -26.01
C LEU A 290 40.02 25.59 -27.00
N GLY A 291 40.88 25.75 -28.03
CA GLY A 291 41.22 24.68 -28.95
C GLY A 291 41.96 23.51 -28.29
N ALA A 292 42.88 23.82 -27.36
CA ALA A 292 43.59 22.80 -26.58
C ALA A 292 42.64 22.03 -25.65
N LEU A 293 41.72 22.74 -24.96
CA LEU A 293 40.69 22.12 -24.12
C LEU A 293 39.76 21.21 -24.93
N PHE A 294 39.33 21.66 -26.11
CA PHE A 294 38.48 20.87 -27.00
C PHE A 294 39.15 19.57 -27.44
N LEU A 295 40.44 19.61 -27.79
CA LEU A 295 41.22 18.42 -28.17
C LEU A 295 41.36 17.43 -27.01
N VAL A 296 41.58 17.90 -25.79
CA VAL A 296 41.66 17.05 -24.59
C VAL A 296 40.32 16.39 -24.30
N THR A 297 39.22 17.14 -24.35
CA THR A 297 37.86 16.57 -24.20
C THR A 297 37.54 15.58 -25.30
N PHE A 298 37.92 15.87 -26.55
CA PHE A 298 37.67 14.99 -27.68
C PHE A 298 38.46 13.67 -27.57
N MET A 299 39.72 13.72 -27.11
CA MET A 299 40.51 12.52 -26.82
C MET A 299 39.94 11.71 -25.64
N ALA A 300 39.42 12.37 -24.60
CA ALA A 300 38.79 11.71 -23.46
C ALA A 300 37.48 11.01 -23.85
N VAL A 301 36.64 11.67 -24.64
CA VAL A 301 35.41 11.08 -25.21
C VAL A 301 35.74 9.94 -26.15
N GLY A 302 36.76 10.08 -27.00
CA GLY A 302 37.24 8.99 -27.88
C GLY A 302 37.72 7.76 -27.10
N LYS A 303 38.42 7.95 -25.97
CA LYS A 303 38.81 6.84 -25.08
C LYS A 303 37.59 6.19 -24.41
N LYS A 304 36.62 6.96 -23.93
CA LYS A 304 35.39 6.45 -23.30
C LYS A 304 34.51 5.70 -24.32
N HIS A 305 34.35 6.23 -25.53
CA HIS A 305 33.62 5.57 -26.62
C HIS A 305 34.26 4.24 -27.03
N ARG A 306 35.61 4.18 -27.06
CA ARG A 306 36.33 2.93 -27.34
C ARG A 306 36.20 1.91 -26.20
N SER A 307 36.04 2.37 -24.96
CA SER A 307 35.72 1.52 -23.80
C SER A 307 34.29 0.97 -23.87
N MET A 308 33.32 1.81 -24.25
CA MET A 308 31.91 1.40 -24.43
C MET A 308 31.75 0.42 -25.61
N ALA A 309 32.45 0.65 -26.72
CA ALA A 309 32.50 -0.30 -27.83
C ALA A 309 33.13 -1.65 -27.45
N LYS A 310 34.04 -1.66 -26.46
CA LYS A 310 34.63 -2.89 -25.90
C LYS A 310 33.68 -3.63 -24.94
N ALA A 311 32.80 -2.89 -24.26
CA ALA A 311 31.74 -3.46 -23.43
C ALA A 311 30.59 -4.05 -24.28
N GLN A 312 30.35 -3.48 -25.47
CA GLN A 312 29.39 -4.04 -26.44
C GLN A 312 29.83 -5.42 -26.96
N THR A 313 31.15 -5.66 -27.11
CA THR A 313 31.67 -6.95 -27.61
C THR A 313 31.66 -8.09 -26.58
N THR A 314 31.37 -7.80 -25.31
CA THR A 314 31.18 -8.80 -24.24
C THR A 314 29.70 -9.08 -23.94
N LYS A 315 28.77 -8.46 -24.68
CA LYS A 315 27.33 -8.66 -24.50
C LYS A 315 26.89 -10.10 -24.82
N ASP A 316 27.55 -10.74 -25.79
CA ASP A 316 27.22 -12.10 -26.23
C ASP A 316 27.74 -13.20 -25.27
N GLU A 317 28.57 -12.84 -24.28
CA GLU A 317 29.08 -13.78 -23.25
C GLU A 317 28.25 -13.74 -21.95
N ILE A 318 27.24 -12.85 -21.86
CA ILE A 318 26.39 -12.65 -20.67
C ILE A 318 24.91 -12.81 -21.07
N GLU A 319 24.56 -13.88 -21.79
CA GLU A 319 23.20 -14.38 -21.90
C GLU A 319 23.01 -15.53 -20.90
N TRP A 320 22.56 -15.21 -19.69
CA TRP A 320 22.22 -16.19 -18.64
C TRP A 320 20.72 -16.53 -18.60
N ALA A 321 19.92 -15.97 -19.52
CA ALA A 321 18.50 -16.26 -19.63
C ALA A 321 18.26 -17.43 -20.59
N ARG A 322 18.05 -18.60 -20.00
CA ARG A 322 17.54 -19.78 -20.71
C ARG A 322 16.14 -19.48 -21.26
N THR A 323 15.97 -19.55 -22.59
CA THR A 323 14.71 -19.26 -23.31
C THR A 323 13.69 -20.41 -23.26
N ASP A 324 13.99 -21.47 -22.51
CA ASP A 324 13.16 -22.66 -22.31
C ASP A 324 12.46 -22.69 -20.95
N TRP A 325 12.47 -21.58 -20.21
CA TRP A 325 11.78 -21.47 -18.94
C TRP A 325 10.34 -20.99 -19.14
N GLU A 326 9.38 -21.90 -19.06
CA GLU A 326 7.97 -21.58 -18.88
C GLU A 326 7.64 -21.57 -17.38
N PRO A 327 7.04 -20.49 -16.84
CA PRO A 327 6.62 -20.44 -15.46
C PRO A 327 5.56 -21.53 -15.19
N PRO A 328 5.66 -22.29 -14.10
CA PRO A 328 4.66 -23.29 -13.78
C PRO A 328 3.31 -22.61 -13.52
N VAL A 329 2.28 -23.03 -14.26
CA VAL A 329 0.89 -22.62 -14.00
C VAL A 329 0.47 -23.25 -12.67
N LEU A 330 0.26 -22.42 -11.66
CA LEU A 330 -0.39 -22.82 -10.42
C LEU A 330 -1.89 -22.95 -10.69
N GLU A 331 -2.35 -24.16 -11.03
CA GLU A 331 -3.76 -24.50 -10.87
C GLU A 331 -4.04 -24.56 -9.36
N ILE A 332 -4.53 -23.45 -8.80
CA ILE A 332 -5.05 -23.45 -7.44
C ILE A 332 -6.38 -24.20 -7.49
N ALA A 333 -6.34 -25.49 -7.21
CA ALA A 333 -7.54 -26.24 -6.90
C ALA A 333 -8.20 -25.56 -5.70
N SER A 334 -9.33 -24.91 -5.92
CA SER A 334 -10.21 -24.52 -4.83
C SER A 334 -10.64 -25.81 -4.12
N PHE A 335 -10.30 -25.94 -2.84
CA PHE A 335 -10.82 -27.04 -2.02
C PHE A 335 -12.31 -26.85 -1.69
N ARG A 336 -12.90 -25.72 -2.10
CA ARG A 336 -14.31 -25.45 -1.89
C ARG A 336 -15.14 -26.39 -2.74
N LYS A 337 -16.14 -26.94 -2.10
CA LYS A 337 -17.14 -27.77 -2.75
C LYS A 337 -18.40 -26.92 -2.90
N ASP A 338 -18.75 -26.60 -4.14
CA ASP A 338 -19.96 -25.83 -4.46
C ASP A 338 -21.18 -26.36 -3.69
N GLY A 339 -21.89 -25.45 -3.02
CA GLY A 339 -23.04 -25.79 -2.18
C GLY A 339 -22.74 -26.39 -0.80
N THR A 340 -21.47 -26.56 -0.40
CA THR A 340 -21.12 -26.99 0.97
C THR A 340 -21.25 -25.84 1.94
N ILE A 341 -22.03 -26.01 3.01
CA ILE A 341 -22.34 -24.96 3.99
C ILE A 341 -21.57 -25.22 5.30
N ALA A 342 -20.88 -24.21 5.83
CA ALA A 342 -20.26 -24.30 7.14
C ALA A 342 -21.28 -24.10 8.27
N GLU A 343 -21.90 -25.17 8.75
CA GLU A 343 -22.96 -25.12 9.78
C GLU A 343 -22.46 -24.95 11.22
N ASN A 344 -21.14 -25.00 11.46
CA ASN A 344 -20.52 -25.02 12.79
C ASN A 344 -19.89 -23.68 13.22
N LEU A 345 -20.42 -22.57 12.70
CA LEU A 345 -19.99 -21.23 13.09
C LEU A 345 -20.67 -20.79 14.39
N ASP A 346 -19.89 -20.16 15.25
CA ASP A 346 -20.39 -19.44 16.43
C ASP A 346 -21.16 -18.18 16.01
N ASP A 347 -22.11 -17.71 16.83
CA ASP A 347 -22.94 -16.56 16.47
C ASP A 347 -22.11 -15.30 16.15
N LEU A 348 -20.96 -15.13 16.82
CA LEU A 348 -20.03 -14.02 16.57
C LEU A 348 -19.17 -14.24 15.32
N GLU A 349 -18.85 -15.49 14.98
CA GLU A 349 -18.16 -15.85 13.74
C GLU A 349 -19.08 -15.62 12.53
N VAL A 350 -20.37 -15.90 12.67
CA VAL A 350 -21.40 -15.58 11.66
C VAL A 350 -21.45 -14.08 11.42
N ALA A 351 -21.35 -13.26 12.48
CA ALA A 351 -21.32 -11.80 12.38
C ALA A 351 -20.22 -11.32 11.44
N LEU A 352 -19.01 -11.87 11.60
CA LEU A 352 -17.87 -11.54 10.77
C LEU A 352 -18.09 -12.03 9.33
N LEU A 353 -18.59 -13.25 9.15
CA LEU A 353 -18.82 -13.83 7.83
C LEU A 353 -19.79 -13.01 6.97
N ILE A 354 -20.84 -12.44 7.58
CA ILE A 354 -21.84 -11.62 6.89
C ILE A 354 -21.44 -10.14 6.79
N GLY A 355 -20.24 -9.76 7.21
CA GLY A 355 -19.72 -8.40 7.07
C GLY A 355 -20.14 -7.42 8.17
N THR A 356 -20.53 -7.91 9.35
CA THR A 356 -20.86 -7.04 10.49
C THR A 356 -19.61 -6.28 10.97
N PRO A 357 -19.66 -4.94 11.18
CA PRO A 357 -18.48 -4.19 11.59
C PRO A 357 -17.90 -4.67 12.93
N TYR A 358 -16.57 -4.64 13.08
CA TYR A 358 -15.90 -5.12 14.29
C TYR A 358 -16.35 -4.40 15.57
N LYS A 359 -16.58 -3.08 15.49
CA LYS A 359 -17.08 -2.30 16.61
C LYS A 359 -18.47 -2.77 17.03
N THR A 360 -19.34 -3.08 16.08
CA THR A 360 -20.67 -3.68 16.30
C THR A 360 -20.53 -5.04 16.98
N ILE A 361 -19.62 -5.92 16.56
CA ILE A 361 -19.44 -7.24 17.21
C ILE A 361 -18.97 -7.07 18.67
N LEU A 362 -17.94 -6.25 18.90
CA LEU A 362 -17.38 -6.02 20.23
C LEU A 362 -18.36 -5.32 21.18
N SER A 363 -19.14 -4.37 20.66
CA SER A 363 -20.16 -3.66 21.43
C SER A 363 -21.28 -4.60 21.85
N ALA A 364 -21.63 -5.59 21.01
CA ALA A 364 -22.64 -6.58 21.33
C ALA A 364 -22.16 -7.52 22.45
N ILE A 365 -20.91 -7.99 22.35
CA ILE A 365 -20.26 -8.77 23.41
C ILE A 365 -20.26 -8.00 24.73
N LEU A 366 -19.81 -6.74 24.73
CA LEU A 366 -19.76 -5.91 25.93
C LEU A 366 -21.15 -5.73 26.55
N SER A 367 -22.15 -5.39 25.73
CA SER A 367 -23.53 -5.23 26.17
C SER A 367 -24.08 -6.51 26.81
N LYS A 368 -23.82 -7.68 26.21
CA LYS A 368 -24.17 -8.98 26.80
C LYS A 368 -23.51 -9.20 28.16
N LEU A 369 -22.19 -8.99 28.26
CA LEU A 369 -21.45 -9.22 29.50
C LEU A 369 -21.91 -8.29 30.63
N VAL A 370 -22.27 -7.04 30.32
CA VAL A 370 -22.83 -6.10 31.30
C VAL A 370 -24.25 -6.50 31.71
N ASP A 371 -25.11 -6.84 30.75
CA ASP A 371 -26.51 -7.20 31.04
C ASP A 371 -26.62 -8.50 31.84
N GLN A 372 -25.79 -9.47 31.48
CA GLN A 372 -25.67 -10.72 32.21
C GLN A 372 -24.84 -10.58 33.49
N GLY A 373 -24.45 -9.37 33.91
CA GLY A 373 -23.81 -9.12 35.21
C GLY A 373 -22.46 -9.83 35.40
N TYR A 374 -21.73 -10.06 34.31
CA TYR A 374 -20.31 -10.42 34.36
C TYR A 374 -19.45 -9.16 34.57
N LEU A 375 -19.85 -8.07 33.93
CA LEU A 375 -19.21 -6.77 34.00
C LEU A 375 -20.19 -5.69 34.49
N GLU A 376 -19.64 -4.62 35.04
CA GLU A 376 -20.35 -3.39 35.37
C GLU A 376 -19.64 -2.20 34.72
N GLU A 377 -20.41 -1.32 34.07
CA GLU A 377 -19.89 -0.07 33.52
C GLU A 377 -19.61 0.92 34.66
N VAL A 378 -18.34 1.35 34.79
CA VAL A 378 -17.88 2.28 35.84
C VAL A 378 -17.74 3.70 35.30
N SER A 379 -17.39 3.85 34.02
CA SER A 379 -17.23 5.14 33.35
C SER A 379 -17.64 5.04 31.89
N GLN A 380 -18.27 6.10 31.37
CA GLN A 380 -18.76 6.17 30.00
C GLN A 380 -17.71 6.66 29.00
N ASN A 381 -16.88 7.64 29.38
CA ASN A 381 -15.85 8.20 28.49
C ASN A 381 -14.64 8.72 29.31
N PRO A 382 -13.47 8.05 29.26
CA PRO A 382 -13.22 6.79 28.56
C PRO A 382 -14.05 5.63 29.16
N ILE A 383 -14.38 4.63 28.33
CA ILE A 383 -15.09 3.45 28.78
C ILE A 383 -14.23 2.71 29.82
N LYS A 384 -14.79 2.51 31.02
CA LYS A 384 -14.18 1.68 32.05
C LYS A 384 -15.18 0.69 32.58
N VAL A 385 -14.73 -0.54 32.78
CA VAL A 385 -15.55 -1.65 33.25
C VAL A 385 -14.97 -2.25 34.51
N ARG A 386 -15.79 -2.95 35.28
CA ARG A 386 -15.35 -3.71 36.45
C ARG A 386 -15.97 -5.10 36.42
N ARG A 387 -15.16 -6.12 36.67
CA ARG A 387 -15.66 -7.48 36.88
C ARG A 387 -16.51 -7.55 38.15
N LEU A 388 -17.66 -8.19 38.05
CA LEU A 388 -18.54 -8.45 39.18
C LEU A 388 -18.21 -9.81 39.80
N ASP A 389 -18.23 -9.89 41.13
CA ASP A 389 -18.21 -11.18 41.82
C ASP A 389 -19.52 -11.92 41.53
N HIS A 390 -19.44 -12.96 40.70
CA HIS A 390 -20.58 -13.78 40.32
C HIS A 390 -20.32 -15.27 40.57
N ASN A 391 -21.39 -16.04 40.75
CA ASN A 391 -21.36 -17.50 40.81
C ASN A 391 -21.71 -18.17 39.47
N LYS A 392 -21.80 -17.38 38.39
CA LYS A 392 -22.11 -17.85 37.03
C LYS A 392 -20.94 -18.61 36.43
N SER A 393 -21.22 -19.61 35.61
CA SER A 393 -20.19 -20.35 34.90
C SER A 393 -19.62 -19.49 33.77
N LEU A 394 -18.29 -19.52 33.61
CA LEU A 394 -17.59 -18.95 32.46
C LEU A 394 -17.57 -19.92 31.26
N SER A 395 -18.00 -21.17 31.45
CA SER A 395 -18.11 -22.17 30.36
C SER A 395 -19.19 -21.83 29.34
N ASP A 396 -20.14 -20.99 29.73
CA ASP A 396 -21.30 -20.65 28.91
C ASP A 396 -21.03 -19.44 27.99
N LEU A 397 -19.86 -18.82 28.15
CA LEU A 397 -19.36 -17.75 27.29
C LEU A 397 -18.65 -18.34 26.08
N SER A 398 -18.83 -17.73 24.91
CA SER A 398 -18.02 -18.04 23.74
C SER A 398 -16.54 -17.73 24.02
N VAL A 399 -15.64 -18.27 23.18
CA VAL A 399 -14.20 -17.98 23.33
C VAL A 399 -13.92 -16.47 23.25
N TYR A 400 -14.67 -15.73 22.43
CA TYR A 400 -14.51 -14.28 22.24
C TYR A 400 -15.06 -13.48 23.42
N GLU A 401 -16.23 -13.87 23.92
CA GLU A 401 -16.83 -13.26 25.11
C GLU A 401 -15.96 -13.47 26.34
N ARG A 402 -15.36 -14.65 26.46
CA ARG A 402 -14.40 -14.93 27.52
C ARG A 402 -13.13 -14.11 27.36
N MET A 403 -12.58 -13.98 26.16
CA MET A 403 -11.42 -13.11 25.93
C MET A 403 -11.73 -11.65 26.25
N MET A 404 -12.95 -11.17 25.97
CA MET A 404 -13.36 -9.81 26.33
C MET A 404 -13.58 -9.65 27.84
N TYR A 405 -14.12 -10.66 28.52
CA TYR A 405 -14.17 -10.70 29.98
C TYR A 405 -12.76 -10.71 30.59
N ASP A 406 -11.85 -11.49 30.01
CA ASP A 406 -10.45 -11.62 30.41
C ASP A 406 -9.66 -10.32 30.18
N ALA A 407 -9.99 -9.55 29.14
CA ALA A 407 -9.44 -8.22 28.88
C ALA A 407 -9.95 -7.15 29.86
N ALA A 408 -11.08 -7.38 30.54
CA ALA A 408 -11.64 -6.43 31.50
C ALA A 408 -10.99 -6.51 32.91
N GLU A 409 -9.82 -7.15 33.07
CA GLU A 409 -9.21 -7.43 34.37
C GLU A 409 -8.76 -6.18 35.12
N ASP A 410 -8.08 -5.28 34.41
CA ASP A 410 -7.56 -4.01 34.91
C ASP A 410 -8.59 -2.86 34.77
N GLY A 411 -9.74 -3.16 34.18
CA GLY A 411 -10.88 -2.28 34.01
C GLY A 411 -10.82 -1.36 32.80
N GLU A 412 -9.78 -1.47 31.96
CA GLU A 412 -9.61 -0.70 30.73
C GLU A 412 -9.22 -1.64 29.58
N PHE A 413 -9.90 -1.54 28.43
CA PHE A 413 -9.54 -2.38 27.28
C PHE A 413 -8.29 -1.85 26.57
N SER A 414 -7.21 -2.63 26.55
CA SER A 414 -6.04 -2.28 25.74
C SER A 414 -6.27 -2.60 24.26
N GLY A 415 -5.66 -1.81 23.37
CA GLY A 415 -5.75 -2.05 21.92
C GLY A 415 -5.28 -3.45 21.50
N LYS A 416 -4.26 -3.99 22.19
CA LYS A 416 -3.70 -5.32 21.93
C LYS A 416 -4.65 -6.45 22.30
N GLU A 417 -5.40 -6.31 23.39
CA GLU A 417 -6.38 -7.33 23.79
C GLU A 417 -7.56 -7.37 22.82
N ILE A 418 -8.03 -6.20 22.39
CA ILE A 418 -9.06 -6.08 21.36
C ILE A 418 -8.57 -6.69 20.04
N GLU A 419 -7.35 -6.39 19.62
CA GLU A 419 -6.74 -6.96 18.42
C GLU A 419 -6.65 -8.50 18.50
N ASN A 420 -6.25 -9.06 19.64
CA ASN A 420 -6.20 -10.51 19.84
C ASN A 420 -7.58 -11.16 19.70
N ILE A 421 -8.65 -10.51 20.20
CA ILE A 421 -10.03 -11.02 20.04
C ILE A 421 -10.40 -11.06 18.55
N LEU A 422 -10.13 -9.97 17.82
CA LEU A 422 -10.44 -9.87 16.39
C LEU A 422 -9.63 -10.87 15.56
N GLN A 423 -8.33 -11.00 15.83
CA GLN A 423 -7.48 -11.99 15.17
C GLN A 423 -8.01 -13.40 15.39
N LYS A 424 -8.38 -13.74 16.64
CA LYS A 424 -8.93 -15.06 16.97
C LYS A 424 -10.26 -15.32 16.26
N LEU A 425 -11.08 -14.29 16.06
CA LEU A 425 -12.34 -14.36 15.32
C LEU A 425 -12.09 -14.67 13.84
N VAL A 426 -11.17 -13.92 13.22
CA VAL A 426 -10.74 -14.08 11.83
C VAL A 426 -10.15 -15.47 11.59
N ASP A 427 -9.24 -15.93 12.45
CA ASP A 427 -8.57 -17.23 12.32
C ASP A 427 -9.58 -18.38 12.37
N ASN A 428 -10.52 -18.34 13.31
CA ASN A 428 -11.53 -19.37 13.46
C ASN A 428 -12.52 -19.39 12.29
N VAL A 429 -12.97 -18.22 11.81
CA VAL A 429 -13.82 -18.15 10.62
C VAL A 429 -13.08 -18.78 9.44
N GLN A 430 -11.84 -18.35 9.16
CA GLN A 430 -11.03 -18.92 8.09
C GLN A 430 -10.87 -20.43 8.21
N GLN A 431 -10.57 -20.93 9.41
CA GLN A 431 -10.41 -22.36 9.66
C GLN A 431 -11.70 -23.15 9.45
N LYS A 432 -12.87 -22.58 9.76
CA LYS A 432 -14.16 -23.27 9.65
C LYS A 432 -14.80 -23.15 8.27
N THR A 433 -14.46 -22.11 7.51
CA THR A 433 -15.02 -21.85 6.18
C THR A 433 -14.11 -22.26 5.03
N TRP A 434 -13.03 -23.00 5.31
CA TRP A 434 -11.97 -23.27 4.34
C TRP A 434 -12.40 -24.09 3.11
N ASP A 435 -13.33 -25.04 3.26
CA ASP A 435 -13.84 -25.92 2.19
C ASP A 435 -15.30 -25.65 1.81
N CYS A 436 -15.90 -24.61 2.37
CA CYS A 436 -17.30 -24.28 2.14
C CYS A 436 -17.48 -23.26 1.00
N ASP A 437 -18.68 -23.26 0.44
CA ASP A 437 -19.19 -22.19 -0.42
C ASP A 437 -19.60 -21.02 0.47
N ILE A 438 -18.83 -19.93 0.40
CA ILE A 438 -18.99 -18.74 1.26
C ILE A 438 -20.34 -18.07 1.03
N GLU A 439 -20.79 -17.97 -0.22
CA GLU A 439 -22.04 -17.30 -0.55
C GLU A 439 -23.24 -18.15 -0.17
N ALA A 440 -23.17 -19.47 -0.38
CA ALA A 440 -24.18 -20.39 0.13
C ALA A 440 -24.24 -20.38 1.67
N THR A 441 -23.09 -20.28 2.34
CA THR A 441 -23.01 -20.23 3.80
C THR A 441 -23.59 -18.93 4.36
N LYS A 442 -23.24 -17.76 3.80
CA LYS A 442 -23.85 -16.48 4.16
C LYS A 442 -25.37 -16.53 3.99
N LYS A 443 -25.84 -16.99 2.84
CA LYS A 443 -27.28 -17.13 2.55
C LYS A 443 -27.99 -18.03 3.57
N TYR A 444 -27.39 -19.17 3.92
CA TYR A 444 -27.95 -20.08 4.92
C TYR A 444 -28.15 -19.41 6.29
N TYR A 445 -27.15 -18.67 6.78
CA TYR A 445 -27.27 -17.97 8.06
C TYR A 445 -28.24 -16.80 7.99
N LEU A 446 -28.26 -16.02 6.91
CA LEU A 446 -29.24 -14.94 6.72
C LEU A 446 -30.68 -15.48 6.72
N GLU A 447 -30.95 -16.61 6.04
CA GLU A 447 -32.26 -17.27 6.07
C GLU A 447 -32.61 -17.82 7.46
N LYS A 448 -31.62 -18.26 8.24
CA LYS A 448 -31.83 -18.71 9.63
C LYS A 448 -32.18 -17.54 10.54
N MET A 449 -31.56 -16.38 10.33
CA MET A 449 -31.81 -15.16 11.09
C MET A 449 -33.18 -14.57 10.78
N SER A 450 -33.57 -14.52 9.50
CA SER A 450 -34.89 -14.03 9.09
C SER A 450 -36.01 -14.89 9.67
N LYS A 451 -35.88 -16.22 9.64
CA LYS A 451 -36.84 -17.13 10.30
C LYS A 451 -36.97 -16.88 11.80
N ALA A 452 -35.84 -16.70 12.49
CA ALA A 452 -35.86 -16.39 13.93
C ALA A 452 -36.54 -15.05 14.24
N TYR A 453 -36.44 -14.07 13.33
CA TYR A 453 -37.13 -12.80 13.42
C TYR A 453 -38.65 -12.94 13.20
N GLU A 454 -39.05 -13.67 12.16
CA GLU A 454 -40.46 -13.93 11.81
C GLU A 454 -41.22 -14.71 12.90
N GLU A 455 -40.60 -15.71 13.53
CA GLU A 455 -41.21 -16.51 14.60
C GLU A 455 -41.60 -15.69 15.83
N ARG A 456 -40.94 -14.53 16.05
CA ARG A 456 -41.18 -13.63 17.18
C ARG A 456 -42.14 -12.48 16.86
N ASN A 457 -42.17 -12.01 15.61
CA ASN A 457 -43.05 -10.93 15.15
C ASN A 457 -44.26 -11.51 14.38
N THR A 458 -45.21 -12.11 15.11
CA THR A 458 -46.42 -12.70 14.50
C THR A 458 -47.39 -11.65 13.92
N ASP A 459 -47.14 -10.35 14.13
CA ASP A 459 -47.93 -9.27 13.53
C ASP A 459 -47.01 -8.25 12.84
N SER A 460 -47.18 -8.14 11.52
CA SER A 460 -46.58 -7.18 10.57
C SER A 460 -45.12 -7.40 10.14
N VAL A 461 -44.90 -7.89 8.90
CA VAL A 461 -44.26 -7.17 7.77
C VAL A 461 -44.53 -7.96 6.47
N LYS A 462 -44.70 -7.23 5.36
CA LYS A 462 -45.02 -7.74 4.01
C LYS A 462 -43.82 -8.49 3.40
N LYS A 463 -44.13 -9.56 2.69
CA LYS A 463 -43.22 -10.58 2.16
C LYS A 463 -42.39 -10.19 0.92
N GLU A 464 -42.18 -8.90 0.64
CA GLU A 464 -41.74 -8.46 -0.71
C GLU A 464 -40.48 -7.58 -0.81
N GLU A 465 -39.76 -7.31 0.29
CA GLU A 465 -38.45 -6.63 0.23
C GLU A 465 -37.42 -7.45 1.04
N ILE A 466 -36.92 -8.54 0.46
CA ILE A 466 -35.85 -9.37 1.08
C ILE A 466 -34.79 -9.66 0.02
N TYR A 467 -34.26 -8.65 -0.69
CA TYR A 467 -33.03 -8.76 -1.49
C TYR A 467 -32.42 -7.38 -1.78
N GLU A 468 -32.19 -6.57 -0.75
CA GLU A 468 -31.23 -5.44 -0.83
C GLU A 468 -30.16 -5.66 0.24
N GLU A 469 -28.88 -5.69 -0.16
CA GLU A 469 -27.74 -6.04 0.70
C GLU A 469 -27.52 -5.07 1.86
N ASP A 470 -28.06 -3.85 1.80
CA ASP A 470 -27.77 -2.74 2.71
C ASP A 470 -28.57 -2.78 4.03
N ASP A 471 -29.72 -3.47 4.07
CA ASP A 471 -30.58 -3.56 5.28
C ASP A 471 -30.28 -4.77 6.18
N ASN A 472 -29.35 -5.66 5.79
CA ASN A 472 -29.08 -6.91 6.50
C ASN A 472 -28.23 -6.75 7.78
N ILE A 473 -27.45 -5.68 7.90
CA ILE A 473 -26.52 -5.43 9.03
C ILE A 473 -27.29 -5.23 10.35
N GLY A 474 -28.53 -4.75 10.30
CA GLY A 474 -29.37 -4.51 11.47
C GLY A 474 -29.93 -5.76 12.16
N TYR A 475 -29.96 -6.91 11.47
CA TYR A 475 -30.58 -8.14 12.00
C TYR A 475 -29.65 -8.97 12.88
N TRP A 476 -28.33 -8.87 12.70
CA TRP A 476 -27.39 -9.67 13.47
C TRP A 476 -27.41 -9.38 14.97
N PRO A 477 -27.34 -8.12 15.44
CA PRO A 477 -27.40 -7.85 16.87
C PRO A 477 -28.70 -8.34 17.50
N TYR A 478 -29.81 -8.29 16.76
CA TYR A 478 -31.10 -8.84 17.20
C TYR A 478 -31.04 -10.35 17.40
N TRP A 479 -30.51 -11.06 16.41
CA TRP A 479 -30.33 -12.51 16.45
C TRP A 479 -29.41 -12.93 17.60
N TYR A 480 -28.26 -12.27 17.76
CA TYR A 480 -27.30 -12.55 18.82
C TYR A 480 -27.91 -12.35 20.22
N PHE A 481 -28.60 -11.23 20.47
CA PHE A 481 -29.25 -11.01 21.77
C PHE A 481 -30.42 -11.97 22.03
N TYR A 482 -31.14 -12.37 20.98
CA TYR A 482 -32.22 -13.35 21.08
C TYR A 482 -31.72 -14.71 21.62
N TYR A 483 -30.67 -15.28 21.00
CA TYR A 483 -30.14 -16.59 21.39
C TYR A 483 -29.36 -16.56 22.71
N THR A 484 -28.84 -15.39 23.09
CA THR A 484 -28.13 -15.20 24.38
C THR A 484 -29.04 -14.80 25.53
N GLY A 485 -30.36 -14.64 25.29
CA GLY A 485 -31.35 -14.32 26.32
C GLY A 485 -31.32 -12.87 26.80
N VAL A 486 -30.72 -11.97 26.03
CA VAL A 486 -30.62 -10.52 26.31
C VAL A 486 -31.78 -9.79 25.62
N SER A 487 -32.38 -8.81 26.30
CA SER A 487 -33.52 -8.06 25.74
C SER A 487 -33.05 -6.97 24.75
N TYR A 488 -33.19 -7.24 23.44
CA TYR A 488 -32.81 -6.31 22.36
C TYR A 488 -33.37 -4.89 22.55
N ASP A 489 -34.69 -4.73 22.70
CA ASP A 489 -35.37 -3.42 22.76
C ASP A 489 -34.92 -2.54 23.94
N ARG A 490 -34.43 -3.18 25.01
CA ARG A 490 -33.99 -2.49 26.22
C ARG A 490 -32.54 -2.01 26.12
N ARG A 491 -31.75 -2.63 25.24
CA ARG A 491 -30.28 -2.49 25.22
C ARG A 491 -29.71 -2.06 23.87
N ARG A 492 -30.56 -1.83 22.86
CA ARG A 492 -30.17 -1.22 21.58
C ARG A 492 -29.42 0.11 21.79
N GLU A 493 -29.88 0.93 22.73
CA GLU A 493 -29.23 2.21 23.07
C GLU A 493 -27.87 2.03 23.76
N ASP A 494 -27.72 1.03 24.64
CA ASP A 494 -26.46 0.73 25.31
C ASP A 494 -25.41 0.17 24.33
N PHE A 495 -25.87 -0.75 23.48
CA PHE A 495 -25.09 -1.36 22.42
C PHE A 495 -24.56 -0.31 21.42
N ASN A 496 -25.42 0.55 20.87
CA ASN A 496 -25.02 1.61 19.94
C ASN A 496 -24.05 2.60 20.60
N ARG A 497 -24.23 2.89 21.90
CA ARG A 497 -23.31 3.76 22.65
C ARG A 497 -21.92 3.16 22.76
N TYR A 498 -21.82 1.86 23.05
CA TYR A 498 -20.50 1.19 23.14
C TYR A 498 -19.72 1.26 21.83
N GLU A 499 -20.41 1.28 20.68
CA GLU A 499 -19.78 1.39 19.36
C GLU A 499 -18.99 2.70 19.19
N GLU A 500 -19.46 3.77 19.83
CA GLU A 500 -18.82 5.09 19.80
C GLU A 500 -17.58 5.17 20.71
N VAL A 501 -17.59 4.45 21.83
CA VAL A 501 -16.59 4.62 22.91
C VAL A 501 -15.57 3.49 23.03
N ILE A 502 -15.83 2.33 22.40
CA ILE A 502 -14.85 1.24 22.38
C ILE A 502 -13.59 1.73 21.63
N PRO A 503 -12.39 1.62 22.24
CA PRO A 503 -11.14 2.13 21.69
C PRO A 503 -10.59 1.23 20.58
N VAL A 504 -11.40 0.96 19.57
CA VAL A 504 -10.95 0.39 18.30
C VAL A 504 -10.44 1.55 17.47
N ASN A 505 -9.13 1.58 17.24
CA ASN A 505 -8.53 2.53 16.33
C ASN A 505 -9.13 2.30 14.93
N PRO A 506 -9.86 3.26 14.34
CA PRO A 506 -10.34 3.12 12.96
C PRO A 506 -9.18 3.04 11.95
N GLY A 507 -7.94 3.36 12.35
CA GLY A 507 -6.73 3.01 11.60
C GLY A 507 -6.45 1.51 11.47
N ASN A 508 -7.22 0.66 12.17
CA ASN A 508 -7.28 -0.80 12.01
C ASN A 508 -8.55 -1.26 11.26
N THR A 509 -9.11 -0.45 10.35
CA THR A 509 -9.56 -1.03 9.08
C THR A 509 -8.32 -1.68 8.47
N THR A 510 -8.05 -2.94 8.83
CA THR A 510 -6.91 -3.66 8.32
C THR A 510 -6.98 -3.64 6.80
N PHE A 511 -5.85 -3.54 6.13
CA PHE A 511 -5.72 -3.64 4.66
C PHE A 511 -6.68 -4.67 4.06
N LYS A 512 -6.81 -5.83 4.73
CA LYS A 512 -7.72 -6.92 4.39
C LYS A 512 -9.21 -6.58 4.46
N SER A 513 -9.66 -5.79 5.44
CA SER A 513 -11.07 -5.37 5.57
C SER A 513 -11.54 -4.44 4.44
N VAL A 514 -10.64 -3.61 3.90
CA VAL A 514 -10.93 -2.76 2.73
C VAL A 514 -11.02 -3.62 1.46
N LEU A 515 -10.11 -4.59 1.31
CA LEU A 515 -10.13 -5.55 0.19
C LEU A 515 -11.34 -6.50 0.20
N ASP A 516 -11.83 -6.90 1.37
CA ASP A 516 -12.95 -7.84 1.52
C ASP A 516 -14.33 -7.20 1.31
N SER A 517 -14.47 -5.87 1.47
CA SER A 517 -15.78 -5.24 1.56
C SER A 517 -16.57 -5.09 0.24
N LYS A 518 -15.95 -5.24 -0.94
CA LYS A 518 -16.64 -4.86 -2.20
C LYS A 518 -16.55 -5.78 -3.41
N SER A 519 -15.94 -6.98 -3.33
CA SER A 519 -15.99 -7.84 -4.53
C SER A 519 -15.88 -9.34 -4.34
N GLY A 520 -15.62 -9.87 -3.14
CA GLY A 520 -15.52 -11.32 -2.89
C GLY A 520 -14.46 -12.07 -3.75
N LYS A 521 -13.74 -11.37 -4.64
CA LYS A 521 -12.79 -11.91 -5.61
C LYS A 521 -11.33 -11.82 -5.15
N PHE A 522 -11.02 -10.94 -4.18
CA PHE A 522 -9.64 -10.68 -3.72
C PHE A 522 -9.34 -11.23 -2.30
N ALA A 523 -10.28 -11.98 -1.72
CA ALA A 523 -10.25 -12.41 -0.33
C ALA A 523 -9.25 -13.54 0.01
N TRP A 524 -8.61 -14.19 -0.99
CA TRP A 524 -8.01 -15.52 -0.79
C TRP A 524 -6.52 -15.69 -1.10
N HIS A 525 -5.76 -14.61 -1.32
CA HIS A 525 -4.31 -14.73 -1.49
C HIS A 525 -3.54 -14.91 -0.17
N SER A 526 -4.03 -14.36 0.96
CA SER A 526 -3.29 -14.35 2.24
C SER A 526 -3.29 -15.69 2.98
N ALA A 527 -4.42 -16.41 3.05
CA ALA A 527 -4.49 -17.67 3.78
C ALA A 527 -3.71 -18.81 3.07
N CYS A 528 -3.78 -18.85 1.74
CA CYS A 528 -3.03 -19.83 0.94
C CYS A 528 -1.53 -19.48 0.87
N HIS A 529 -1.18 -18.19 0.84
CA HIS A 529 0.22 -17.77 0.97
C HIS A 529 0.75 -18.16 2.35
N ASP A 530 0.07 -17.87 3.46
CA ASP A 530 0.60 -18.15 4.80
C ASP A 530 0.64 -19.64 5.14
N ALA A 531 -0.31 -20.44 4.68
CA ALA A 531 -0.29 -21.90 4.88
C ALA A 531 0.81 -22.57 4.03
N CYS A 532 0.98 -22.16 2.76
CA CYS A 532 2.04 -22.68 1.90
C CYS A 532 3.42 -22.15 2.29
N HIS A 533 3.52 -20.89 2.72
CA HIS A 533 4.75 -20.27 3.19
C HIS A 533 5.16 -20.87 4.54
N SER A 534 4.22 -21.11 5.46
CA SER A 534 4.50 -21.82 6.72
C SER A 534 4.88 -23.28 6.49
N ALA A 535 4.18 -24.01 5.60
CA ALA A 535 4.53 -25.39 5.29
C ALA A 535 5.88 -25.54 4.57
N CYS A 536 6.22 -24.63 3.65
CA CYS A 536 7.54 -24.58 3.00
C CYS A 536 8.63 -24.11 3.96
N HIS A 537 8.36 -23.11 4.80
CA HIS A 537 9.32 -22.61 5.78
C HIS A 537 9.57 -23.64 6.87
N ASP A 538 8.54 -24.35 7.36
CA ASP A 538 8.65 -25.45 8.33
C ASP A 538 9.33 -26.67 7.73
N ALA A 539 9.06 -27.03 6.47
CA ALA A 539 9.74 -28.14 5.79
C ALA A 539 11.22 -27.81 5.54
N CYS A 540 11.55 -26.59 5.10
CA CYS A 540 12.92 -26.13 4.91
C CYS A 540 13.66 -25.94 6.24
N HIS A 541 13.05 -25.34 7.26
CA HIS A 541 13.62 -25.23 8.60
C HIS A 541 13.80 -26.61 9.23
N SER A 542 12.84 -27.53 9.09
CA SER A 542 12.95 -28.89 9.63
C SER A 542 14.02 -29.70 8.90
N ALA A 543 14.16 -29.56 7.59
CA ALA A 543 15.22 -30.23 6.82
C ALA A 543 16.61 -29.65 7.15
N CYS A 544 16.73 -28.33 7.29
CA CYS A 544 17.98 -27.66 7.70
C CYS A 544 18.34 -27.95 9.16
N HIS A 545 17.39 -27.88 10.11
CA HIS A 545 17.60 -28.26 11.50
C HIS A 545 17.94 -29.75 11.62
N SER A 546 17.29 -30.64 10.84
CA SER A 546 17.59 -32.07 10.87
C SER A 546 18.98 -32.36 10.29
N ALA A 547 19.38 -31.71 9.20
CA ALA A 547 20.71 -31.84 8.62
C ALA A 547 21.81 -31.29 9.56
N CYS A 548 21.56 -30.15 10.21
CA CYS A 548 22.47 -29.56 11.19
C CYS A 548 22.56 -30.38 12.50
N HIS A 549 21.45 -30.85 13.06
CA HIS A 549 21.45 -31.72 14.24
C HIS A 549 22.11 -33.08 13.94
N SER A 550 21.89 -33.65 12.75
CA SER A 550 22.52 -34.92 12.35
C SER A 550 24.03 -34.78 12.15
N ALA A 551 24.49 -33.67 11.56
CA ALA A 551 25.91 -33.38 11.38
C ALA A 551 26.62 -33.11 12.72
N CYS A 552 25.97 -32.39 13.64
CA CYS A 552 26.52 -32.11 14.98
C CYS A 552 26.56 -33.35 15.89
N HIS A 553 25.54 -34.21 15.88
CA HIS A 553 25.58 -35.48 16.63
C HIS A 553 26.60 -36.47 16.06
N SER A 554 26.78 -36.50 14.74
CA SER A 554 27.79 -37.35 14.09
C SER A 554 29.22 -36.87 14.38
N ALA A 555 29.45 -35.56 14.44
CA ALA A 555 30.76 -35.00 14.76
C ALA A 555 31.16 -35.22 16.24
N CYS A 556 30.20 -35.16 17.17
CA CYS A 556 30.48 -35.38 18.61
C CYS A 556 30.74 -36.86 18.95
N HIS A 557 30.09 -37.82 18.28
CA HIS A 557 30.40 -39.25 18.48
C HIS A 557 31.68 -39.71 17.76
N SER A 558 32.16 -38.95 16.77
CA SER A 558 33.41 -39.23 16.05
C SER A 558 34.66 -38.69 16.76
N ALA A 559 34.51 -37.76 17.71
CA ALA A 559 35.63 -37.08 18.36
C ALA A 559 36.21 -37.79 19.62
N CYS A 560 35.70 -38.98 19.98
CA CYS A 560 36.27 -39.80 21.06
C CYS A 560 37.15 -40.95 20.54
N VAL A 561 38.04 -40.69 19.59
CA VAL A 561 39.25 -41.53 19.40
C VAL A 561 40.42 -40.73 18.82
N SER A 562 41.42 -40.51 19.70
CA SER A 562 42.88 -40.51 19.42
C SER A 562 43.48 -39.59 18.34
N GLY A 563 44.28 -38.61 18.80
CA GLY A 563 45.68 -38.51 18.35
C GLY A 563 46.14 -37.20 17.68
N GLY A 564 47.10 -36.52 18.33
CA GLY A 564 48.36 -36.15 17.67
C GLY A 564 48.54 -34.74 17.10
N ALA A 565 49.20 -33.88 17.90
CA ALA A 565 50.36 -33.04 17.59
C ALA A 565 50.35 -32.00 16.42
N ARG A 566 50.75 -30.79 16.84
CA ARG A 566 51.26 -29.58 16.13
C ARG A 566 50.23 -28.53 15.78
#